data_AF-A0A946CH70-F1
#
_entry.id   AF-A0A946CH70-F1
#
_cell.length_a   1.000
_cell.length_b   1.000
_cell.length_c   1.000
_cell.angle_alpha   90.00
_cell.angle_beta   90.00
_cell.angle_gamma   90.00
#
_symmetry.space_group_name_H-M   'P 1'
#
loop_
_entity.id
_entity.type
_entity.pdbx_description
1 polymer ?
#
loop_
_entity_poly.entity_id
_entity_poly.type
_entity_poly.pdbx_seq_one_letter_code
_entity_poly.pdbx_strand_id
1 'polypeptide(L)'
;MPGNPANTGGAGNNRDVDDDYYFAGSYNTVVDGGDYTPVGDVDVNESYFDRALTNGDPNMRWHFNVPRTVGPNDAFTFTVDFYNLNELDPAVESGYDLTFFVDGKQIGEMQPHSEADFSAAQSWDFTLDDLGGTAELGAGFDHYVEVRSTPTGSSRWASLDYAKVDIIAGANQDLIITELSVDPDNNNVTFSFQAKVGLIYAVDRSTTLRSSGEPGGWLEINDSLVAQSEIQSFTDPGAAAGNAKFFYRVRVAEE
;
A
#
# COMPACT_ATOMS: atom_id res chain seq x y z
N MET A 1 -3.20 13.88 -17.91
CA MET A 1 -4.63 13.61 -18.20
C MET A 1 -4.82 12.12 -17.92
N PRO A 2 -6.01 11.61 -17.57
CA PRO A 2 -6.14 10.16 -17.49
C PRO A 2 -5.85 9.61 -18.90
N GLY A 3 -5.02 8.57 -18.98
CA GLY A 3 -4.76 7.90 -20.24
C GLY A 3 -6.02 7.28 -20.83
N ASN A 4 -5.86 6.74 -22.04
CA ASN A 4 -6.97 6.24 -22.82
C ASN A 4 -6.80 4.74 -23.12
N PRO A 5 -7.57 3.85 -22.46
CA PRO A 5 -7.45 2.40 -22.66
C PRO A 5 -7.77 1.94 -24.09
N ALA A 6 -8.35 2.82 -24.92
CA ALA A 6 -8.61 2.58 -26.34
C ALA A 6 -7.44 3.00 -27.26
N ASN A 7 -6.26 3.32 -26.73
CA ASN A 7 -5.07 3.62 -27.51
C ASN A 7 -4.77 2.47 -28.50
N THR A 8 -4.29 2.83 -29.68
CA THR A 8 -4.02 1.89 -30.78
C THR A 8 -2.53 1.79 -31.15
N GLY A 9 -1.69 2.52 -30.43
CA GLY A 9 -0.26 2.61 -30.63
C GLY A 9 0.11 3.57 -31.76
N GLY A 10 0.97 3.09 -32.65
CA GLY A 10 1.49 3.88 -33.78
C GLY A 10 2.99 4.17 -33.69
N ALA A 11 3.48 4.98 -34.63
CA ALA A 11 4.89 5.29 -34.76
C ALA A 11 5.11 6.78 -35.08
N GLY A 12 6.23 7.31 -34.60
CA GLY A 12 6.58 8.73 -34.77
C GLY A 12 5.53 9.64 -34.16
N ASN A 13 5.11 10.66 -34.91
CA ASN A 13 4.18 11.69 -34.44
C ASN A 13 2.70 11.25 -34.44
N ASN A 14 2.40 10.04 -34.91
CA ASN A 14 1.04 9.47 -34.93
C ASN A 14 0.82 8.46 -33.81
N ARG A 15 1.76 8.36 -32.86
CA ARG A 15 1.64 7.48 -31.69
C ARG A 15 0.65 8.10 -30.71
N ASP A 16 -0.29 7.29 -30.23
CA ASP A 16 -1.33 7.69 -29.28
C ASP A 16 -1.16 7.08 -27.88
N VAL A 17 -0.04 6.42 -27.59
CA VAL A 17 0.21 5.87 -26.24
C VAL A 17 0.51 6.97 -25.23
N ASP A 18 0.26 6.66 -23.96
CA ASP A 18 0.51 7.51 -22.80
C ASP A 18 1.14 6.72 -21.63
N ASP A 19 1.36 7.44 -20.53
CA ASP A 19 1.98 6.99 -19.29
C ASP A 19 1.01 6.31 -18.31
N ASP A 20 -0.24 6.04 -18.69
CA ASP A 20 -1.26 5.42 -17.85
C ASP A 20 -1.68 4.06 -18.43
N TYR A 21 -1.43 2.97 -17.70
CA TYR A 21 -1.85 1.63 -18.10
C TYR A 21 -3.11 1.20 -17.36
N TYR A 22 -4.17 0.83 -18.06
CA TYR A 22 -5.36 0.24 -17.44
C TYR A 22 -5.40 -1.29 -17.57
N PHE A 23 -5.57 -1.97 -16.44
CA PHE A 23 -6.01 -3.36 -16.42
C PHE A 23 -7.51 -3.46 -16.78
N ALA A 24 -7.97 -4.67 -17.12
CA ALA A 24 -9.40 -4.90 -17.30
C ALA A 24 -10.13 -4.69 -15.97
N GLY A 25 -11.21 -3.90 -16.00
CA GLY A 25 -11.87 -3.44 -14.79
C GLY A 25 -12.98 -2.42 -15.06
N SER A 26 -13.49 -1.83 -13.99
CA SER A 26 -14.50 -0.78 -14.03
C SER A 26 -14.04 0.39 -13.17
N TYR A 27 -13.89 1.57 -13.77
CA TYR A 27 -13.21 2.72 -13.21
C TYR A 27 -14.18 3.91 -13.25
N ASN A 28 -14.96 4.09 -12.18
CA ASN A 28 -16.07 5.04 -12.11
C ASN A 28 -15.90 6.09 -11.00
N THR A 29 -14.89 5.92 -10.14
CA THR A 29 -14.64 6.75 -8.96
C THR A 29 -13.15 7.02 -8.88
N VAL A 30 -12.77 8.30 -8.91
CA VAL A 30 -11.40 8.75 -8.61
C VAL A 30 -11.16 8.65 -7.09
N VAL A 31 -10.06 8.03 -6.68
CA VAL A 31 -9.76 7.69 -5.28
C VAL A 31 -8.87 8.72 -4.57
N ASP A 32 -8.00 9.41 -5.29
CA ASP A 32 -7.06 10.40 -4.74
C ASP A 32 -7.67 11.81 -4.64
N GLY A 33 -8.97 11.96 -4.97
CA GLY A 33 -9.63 13.25 -5.10
C GLY A 33 -9.19 14.06 -6.32
N GLY A 34 -8.53 13.43 -7.30
CA GLY A 34 -8.16 14.04 -8.57
C GLY A 34 -9.36 14.52 -9.39
N ASP A 35 -9.13 15.56 -10.20
CA ASP A 35 -10.18 16.23 -10.99
C ASP A 35 -10.33 15.67 -12.42
N TYR A 36 -10.13 14.37 -12.61
CA TYR A 36 -10.27 13.74 -13.92
C TYR A 36 -11.57 12.95 -14.08
N THR A 37 -12.02 12.80 -15.33
CA THR A 37 -13.18 11.96 -15.64
C THR A 37 -12.74 10.49 -15.65
N PRO A 38 -13.35 9.62 -14.83
CA PRO A 38 -13.05 8.20 -14.84
C PRO A 38 -13.29 7.58 -16.22
N VAL A 39 -12.45 6.61 -16.60
CA VAL A 39 -12.48 6.02 -17.94
C VAL A 39 -13.65 5.04 -18.16
N GLY A 40 -14.32 4.62 -17.09
CA GLY A 40 -15.46 3.69 -17.15
C GLY A 40 -15.01 2.23 -17.24
N ASP A 41 -15.74 1.44 -18.02
CA ASP A 41 -15.45 0.01 -18.18
C ASP A 41 -14.32 -0.23 -19.18
N VAL A 42 -13.35 -1.03 -18.77
CA VAL A 42 -12.20 -1.49 -19.57
C VAL A 42 -12.32 -3.01 -19.74
N ASP A 43 -12.78 -3.45 -20.91
CA ASP A 43 -13.13 -4.85 -21.17
C ASP A 43 -11.93 -5.80 -21.17
N VAL A 44 -10.77 -5.31 -21.58
CA VAL A 44 -9.51 -6.07 -21.68
C VAL A 44 -8.35 -5.18 -21.26
N ASN A 45 -7.29 -5.80 -20.72
CA ASN A 45 -6.06 -5.10 -20.40
C ASN A 45 -5.56 -4.32 -21.62
N GLU A 46 -5.11 -3.10 -21.39
CA GLU A 46 -4.61 -2.24 -22.44
C GLU A 46 -3.43 -2.89 -23.17
N SER A 47 -3.35 -2.62 -24.48
CA SER A 47 -2.32 -3.19 -25.36
C SER A 47 -1.20 -2.20 -25.71
N TYR A 48 -1.43 -0.91 -25.50
CA TYR A 48 -0.57 0.17 -25.98
C TYR A 48 -0.32 1.19 -24.88
N PHE A 49 0.89 1.17 -24.34
CA PHE A 49 1.32 1.99 -23.20
C PHE A 49 2.78 2.38 -23.41
N ASP A 50 3.21 3.49 -22.82
CA ASP A 50 4.63 3.80 -22.79
C ASP A 50 5.38 2.71 -22.02
N ARG A 51 6.47 2.19 -22.58
CA ARG A 51 7.22 1.09 -21.94
C ARG A 51 8.61 1.52 -21.53
N ALA A 52 8.80 2.82 -21.33
CA ALA A 52 10.07 3.36 -20.93
C ALA A 52 9.89 4.61 -20.08
N LEU A 53 10.74 4.75 -19.08
CA LEU A 53 10.99 6.05 -18.45
C LEU A 53 11.70 6.93 -19.48
N THR A 54 11.20 8.15 -19.70
CA THR A 54 11.83 9.10 -20.62
C THR A 54 11.97 10.46 -19.97
N ASN A 55 12.94 11.26 -20.42
CA ASN A 55 13.12 12.61 -19.87
C ASN A 55 11.96 13.58 -20.21
N GLY A 56 11.16 13.25 -21.23
CA GLY A 56 10.00 14.06 -21.64
C GLY A 56 8.72 13.71 -20.88
N ASP A 57 8.58 12.43 -20.53
CA ASP A 57 7.51 11.90 -19.70
C ASP A 57 8.10 10.90 -18.68
N PRO A 58 8.43 11.38 -17.47
CA PRO A 58 9.20 10.61 -16.50
C PRO A 58 8.33 9.79 -15.53
N ASN A 59 7.00 9.92 -15.62
CA ASN A 59 6.08 9.28 -14.71
C ASN A 59 5.40 8.12 -15.44
N MET A 60 5.08 7.06 -14.70
CA MET A 60 4.40 5.89 -15.22
C MET A 60 3.38 5.42 -14.20
N ARG A 61 2.15 5.16 -14.64
CA ARG A 61 1.02 4.81 -13.79
C ARG A 61 0.35 3.52 -14.25
N TRP A 62 -0.11 2.72 -13.28
CA TRP A 62 -0.83 1.48 -13.52
C TRP A 62 -2.11 1.46 -12.69
N HIS A 63 -3.25 1.41 -13.37
CA HIS A 63 -4.59 1.53 -12.83
C HIS A 63 -5.28 0.16 -12.70
N PHE A 64 -5.80 -0.15 -11.53
CA PHE A 64 -6.41 -1.45 -11.20
C PHE A 64 -7.57 -1.31 -10.22
N ASN A 65 -8.52 -2.24 -10.28
CA ASN A 65 -9.46 -2.45 -9.19
C ASN A 65 -8.87 -3.45 -8.17
N VAL A 66 -9.13 -3.24 -6.88
CA VAL A 66 -8.69 -4.16 -5.82
C VAL A 66 -9.75 -5.23 -5.56
N PRO A 67 -9.45 -6.54 -5.57
CA PRO A 67 -10.45 -7.57 -5.32
C PRO A 67 -11.09 -7.49 -3.93
N ARG A 68 -12.40 -7.76 -3.82
CA ARG A 68 -13.12 -7.85 -2.53
C ARG A 68 -12.64 -8.97 -1.60
N THR A 69 -11.80 -9.86 -2.10
CA THR A 69 -11.20 -10.96 -1.34
C THR A 69 -9.97 -10.53 -0.55
N VAL A 70 -9.43 -9.33 -0.81
CA VAL A 70 -8.32 -8.77 -0.03
C VAL A 70 -8.80 -8.46 1.38
N GLY A 71 -8.10 -9.01 2.37
CA GLY A 71 -8.33 -8.76 3.79
C GLY A 71 -7.48 -7.58 4.31
N PRO A 72 -7.85 -6.97 5.46
CA PRO A 72 -7.06 -5.90 6.09
C PRO A 72 -5.64 -6.32 6.50
N ASN A 73 -5.36 -7.63 6.65
CA ASN A 73 -4.03 -8.14 6.97
C ASN A 73 -3.18 -8.45 5.73
N ASP A 74 -3.72 -8.30 4.53
CA ASP A 74 -2.96 -8.52 3.30
C ASP A 74 -2.06 -7.31 3.05
N ALA A 75 -0.88 -7.59 2.50
CA ALA A 75 0.03 -6.55 2.00
C ALA A 75 0.15 -6.66 0.49
N PHE A 76 0.63 -5.60 -0.13
CA PHE A 76 0.91 -5.55 -1.56
C PHE A 76 2.39 -5.28 -1.77
N THR A 77 2.97 -5.90 -2.79
CA THR A 77 4.30 -5.56 -3.29
C THR A 77 4.18 -5.15 -4.75
N PHE A 78 4.51 -3.90 -5.05
CA PHE A 78 4.71 -3.46 -6.41
C PHE A 78 6.16 -3.68 -6.82
N THR A 79 6.39 -4.23 -8.00
CA THR A 79 7.72 -4.45 -8.56
C THR A 79 7.79 -3.94 -9.99
N VAL A 80 8.87 -3.23 -10.32
CA VAL A 80 9.25 -2.87 -11.69
C VAL A 80 10.64 -3.42 -11.99
N ASP A 81 10.82 -3.96 -13.19
CA ASP A 81 12.11 -4.42 -13.69
C ASP A 81 12.42 -3.78 -15.05
N PHE A 82 13.70 -3.69 -15.38
CA PHE A 82 14.18 -2.94 -16.54
C PHE A 82 14.84 -3.86 -17.55
N TYR A 83 14.53 -3.63 -18.84
CA TYR A 83 15.06 -4.39 -19.96
C TYR A 83 16.37 -3.81 -20.51
N ASN A 84 16.42 -2.48 -20.67
CA ASN A 84 17.66 -1.76 -20.98
C ASN A 84 17.70 -0.33 -20.40
N LEU A 85 18.90 0.24 -20.42
CA LEU A 85 19.16 1.67 -20.21
C LEU A 85 19.82 2.24 -21.47
N ASN A 86 19.40 3.46 -21.86
CA ASN A 86 20.05 4.23 -22.89
C ASN A 86 20.64 5.51 -22.33
N GLU A 87 21.87 5.76 -22.73
CA GLU A 87 22.71 6.83 -22.23
C GLU A 87 23.32 7.63 -23.39
N LEU A 88 23.75 8.85 -23.09
CA LEU A 88 24.45 9.71 -24.06
C LEU A 88 25.97 9.53 -23.98
N ASP A 89 26.51 9.31 -22.78
CA ASP A 89 27.93 9.18 -22.50
C ASP A 89 28.18 7.99 -21.55
N PRO A 90 28.66 6.85 -22.07
CA PRO A 90 28.93 5.65 -21.28
C PRO A 90 30.12 5.80 -20.30
N ALA A 91 30.79 6.96 -20.28
CA ALA A 91 31.82 7.25 -19.29
C ALA A 91 31.24 7.85 -17.98
N VAL A 92 29.93 8.16 -17.95
CA VAL A 92 29.25 8.74 -16.79
C VAL A 92 28.24 7.74 -16.25
N GLU A 93 28.35 7.40 -14.97
CA GLU A 93 27.37 6.54 -14.29
C GLU A 93 25.97 7.16 -14.43
N SER A 94 25.12 6.45 -15.15
CA SER A 94 23.78 6.87 -15.51
C SER A 94 22.74 5.98 -14.83
N GLY A 95 21.55 6.53 -14.64
CA GLY A 95 20.44 5.82 -14.01
C GLY A 95 19.19 6.67 -13.87
N TYR A 96 18.31 6.24 -12.98
CA TYR A 96 17.11 6.97 -12.57
C TYR A 96 16.92 6.89 -11.06
N ASP A 97 16.62 8.02 -10.45
CA ASP A 97 16.09 8.07 -9.08
C ASP A 97 14.58 7.84 -9.17
N LEU A 98 14.10 6.81 -8.48
CA LEU A 98 12.69 6.37 -8.53
C LEU A 98 11.97 6.68 -7.22
N THR A 99 10.82 7.31 -7.32
CA THR A 99 9.90 7.52 -6.20
C THR A 99 8.56 6.88 -6.50
N PHE A 100 7.98 6.24 -5.49
CA PHE A 100 6.79 5.42 -5.65
C PHE A 100 5.59 6.04 -4.92
N PHE A 101 4.42 6.00 -5.56
CA PHE A 101 3.17 6.52 -5.02
C PHE A 101 2.05 5.51 -5.20
N VAL A 102 1.12 5.52 -4.24
CA VAL A 102 -0.16 4.80 -4.27
C VAL A 102 -1.24 5.86 -4.09
N ASP A 103 -2.16 5.97 -5.04
CA ASP A 103 -3.25 6.97 -5.03
C ASP A 103 -2.78 8.39 -4.67
N GLY A 104 -1.68 8.81 -5.31
CA GLY A 104 -1.08 10.13 -5.13
C GLY A 104 -0.28 10.34 -3.83
N LYS A 105 -0.30 9.37 -2.91
CA LYS A 105 0.51 9.37 -1.67
C LYS A 105 1.84 8.68 -1.91
N GLN A 106 2.95 9.36 -1.59
CA GLN A 106 4.27 8.75 -1.68
C GLN A 106 4.42 7.63 -0.66
N ILE A 107 4.96 6.49 -1.09
CA ILE A 107 5.27 5.33 -0.27
C ILE A 107 6.79 5.11 -0.27
N GLY A 108 7.35 5.02 0.93
CA GLY A 108 8.79 4.84 1.11
C GLY A 108 9.65 6.02 0.64
N GLU A 109 10.95 5.80 0.69
CA GLU A 109 11.96 6.75 0.23
C GLU A 109 12.31 6.53 -1.25
N MET A 110 13.00 7.50 -1.85
CA MET A 110 13.56 7.37 -3.19
C MET A 110 14.52 6.17 -3.27
N GLN A 111 14.41 5.36 -4.31
CA GLN A 111 15.33 4.27 -4.62
C GLN A 111 16.13 4.59 -5.90
N PRO A 112 17.47 4.59 -5.86
CA PRO A 112 18.28 4.77 -7.06
C PRO A 112 18.28 3.47 -7.89
N HIS A 113 18.17 3.61 -9.20
CA HIS A 113 18.37 2.53 -10.17
C HIS A 113 19.50 2.92 -11.12
N SER A 114 20.71 2.45 -10.81
CA SER A 114 21.93 2.72 -11.58
C SER A 114 22.21 1.63 -12.62
N GLU A 115 23.17 1.87 -13.52
CA GLU A 115 23.75 0.84 -14.39
C GLU A 115 24.19 -0.43 -13.63
N ALA A 116 24.71 -0.29 -12.42
CA ALA A 116 25.17 -1.42 -11.62
C ALA A 116 24.00 -2.27 -11.08
N ASP A 117 22.85 -1.66 -10.87
CA ASP A 117 21.63 -2.28 -10.35
C ASP A 117 20.69 -2.76 -11.46
N PHE A 118 21.11 -2.64 -12.72
CA PHE A 118 20.25 -2.86 -13.89
C PHE A 118 19.64 -4.27 -13.96
N SER A 119 20.31 -5.28 -13.42
CA SER A 119 19.80 -6.65 -13.37
C SER A 119 18.83 -6.92 -12.20
N ALA A 120 18.55 -5.92 -11.36
CA ALA A 120 17.72 -6.05 -10.18
C ALA A 120 16.43 -5.26 -10.33
N ALA A 121 15.31 -5.95 -10.11
CA ALA A 121 14.02 -5.30 -10.01
C ALA A 121 13.95 -4.40 -8.77
N GLN A 122 13.21 -3.30 -8.88
CA GLN A 122 12.91 -2.37 -7.80
C GLN A 122 11.53 -2.69 -7.23
N SER A 123 11.37 -2.63 -5.91
CA SER A 123 10.11 -3.02 -5.27
C SER A 123 9.76 -2.15 -4.07
N TRP A 124 8.46 -2.00 -3.87
CA TRP A 124 7.87 -1.24 -2.76
C TRP A 124 6.70 -2.02 -2.18
N ASP A 125 6.68 -2.09 -0.85
CA ASP A 125 5.58 -2.67 -0.10
C ASP A 125 4.60 -1.58 0.34
N PHE A 126 3.31 -1.87 0.25
CA PHE A 126 2.22 -0.99 0.69
C PHE A 126 1.05 -1.83 1.20
N THR A 127 0.08 -1.16 1.83
CA THR A 127 -1.03 -1.82 2.53
C THR A 127 -2.38 -1.43 1.95
N LEU A 128 -3.43 -2.14 2.36
CA LEU A 128 -4.79 -1.76 1.99
C LEU A 128 -5.18 -0.37 2.51
N ASP A 129 -4.61 0.08 3.62
CA ASP A 129 -4.86 1.42 4.16
C ASP A 129 -4.29 2.53 3.25
N ASP A 130 -3.27 2.23 2.45
CA ASP A 130 -2.74 3.16 1.43
C ASP A 130 -3.68 3.30 0.23
N LEU A 131 -4.62 2.37 0.06
CA LEU A 131 -5.65 2.31 -0.98
C LEU A 131 -7.06 2.66 -0.43
N GLY A 132 -7.15 3.45 0.65
CA GLY A 132 -8.44 3.85 1.23
C GLY A 132 -9.14 2.78 2.09
N GLY A 133 -8.48 1.63 2.34
CA GLY A 133 -8.97 0.60 3.25
C GLY A 133 -10.06 -0.30 2.66
N THR A 134 -10.76 -1.03 3.53
CA THR A 134 -11.82 -1.98 3.10
C THR A 134 -13.04 -1.32 2.46
N ALA A 135 -13.18 0.01 2.58
CA ALA A 135 -14.25 0.79 1.98
C ALA A 135 -14.11 0.90 0.46
N GLU A 136 -12.89 0.80 -0.07
CA GLU A 136 -12.56 1.04 -1.49
C GLU A 136 -12.23 -0.25 -2.24
N LEU A 137 -12.79 -1.37 -1.79
CA LEU A 137 -12.63 -2.67 -2.46
C LEU A 137 -13.66 -2.90 -3.58
N GLY A 138 -13.18 -3.54 -4.64
CA GLY A 138 -13.96 -4.06 -5.76
C GLY A 138 -13.94 -3.15 -6.99
N ALA A 139 -14.82 -3.48 -7.94
CA ALA A 139 -15.03 -2.67 -9.13
C ALA A 139 -15.55 -1.27 -8.76
N GLY A 140 -15.18 -0.28 -9.58
CA GLY A 140 -15.62 1.11 -9.50
C GLY A 140 -14.52 2.07 -9.07
N PHE A 141 -13.58 1.63 -8.24
CA PHE A 141 -12.49 2.48 -7.73
C PHE A 141 -11.29 2.48 -8.66
N ASP A 142 -10.84 3.67 -9.03
CA ASP A 142 -9.71 3.89 -9.92
C ASP A 142 -8.39 4.03 -9.14
N HIS A 143 -8.01 2.94 -8.47
CA HIS A 143 -6.72 2.88 -7.79
C HIS A 143 -5.59 2.81 -8.79
N TYR A 144 -4.48 3.45 -8.43
CA TYR A 144 -3.28 3.37 -9.22
C TYR A 144 -2.02 3.39 -8.38
N VAL A 145 -0.97 2.82 -8.96
CA VAL A 145 0.38 3.02 -8.50
C VAL A 145 1.17 3.83 -9.52
N GLU A 146 2.06 4.69 -9.04
CA GLU A 146 2.86 5.58 -9.88
C GLU A 146 4.34 5.45 -9.53
N VAL A 147 5.17 5.30 -10.56
CA VAL A 147 6.62 5.51 -10.44
C VAL A 147 6.93 6.85 -11.09
N ARG A 148 7.49 7.77 -10.31
CA ARG A 148 8.07 9.02 -10.82
C ARG A 148 9.57 8.91 -10.86
N SER A 149 10.16 9.23 -12.00
CA SER A 149 11.59 9.09 -12.22
C SER A 149 12.30 10.42 -12.40
N THR A 150 13.56 10.50 -11.97
CA THR A 150 14.45 11.60 -12.30
C THR A 150 15.72 11.04 -12.91
N PRO A 151 16.10 11.43 -14.14
CA PRO A 151 17.30 10.90 -14.78
C PRO A 151 18.56 11.38 -14.04
N THR A 152 19.53 10.48 -13.90
CA THR A 152 20.86 10.77 -13.37
C THR A 152 21.93 10.53 -14.45
N GLY A 153 23.09 11.18 -14.30
CA GLY A 153 24.20 11.05 -15.24
C GLY A 153 23.82 11.49 -16.66
N SER A 154 23.98 10.59 -17.63
CA SER A 154 23.70 10.83 -19.05
C SER A 154 22.48 10.08 -19.59
N SER A 155 21.63 9.56 -18.68
CA SER A 155 20.41 8.82 -19.01
C SER A 155 19.48 9.56 -19.97
N ARG A 156 18.96 8.80 -20.95
CA ARG A 156 18.01 9.28 -21.96
C ARG A 156 16.65 8.61 -21.86
N TRP A 157 16.65 7.29 -21.72
CA TRP A 157 15.46 6.48 -21.49
C TRP A 157 15.85 5.11 -20.91
N ALA A 158 14.96 4.46 -20.18
CA ALA A 158 15.12 3.08 -19.73
C ALA A 158 13.83 2.30 -20.00
N SER A 159 13.91 1.18 -20.72
CA SER A 159 12.71 0.39 -21.04
C SER A 159 12.38 -0.55 -19.89
N LEU A 160 11.10 -0.71 -19.59
CA LEU A 160 10.58 -1.65 -18.61
C LEU A 160 10.50 -3.05 -19.23
N ASP A 161 10.94 -4.06 -18.49
CA ASP A 161 10.65 -5.45 -18.82
C ASP A 161 9.22 -5.80 -18.37
N TYR A 162 8.96 -5.63 -17.07
CA TYR A 162 7.64 -5.82 -16.47
C TYR A 162 7.37 -4.86 -15.31
N ALA A 163 6.08 -4.68 -15.04
CA ALA A 163 5.57 -4.14 -13.79
C ALA A 163 4.54 -5.14 -13.23
N LYS A 164 4.49 -5.32 -11.92
CA LYS A 164 3.53 -6.24 -11.27
C LYS A 164 3.14 -5.75 -9.88
N VAL A 165 1.92 -6.10 -9.47
CA VAL A 165 1.45 -5.99 -8.09
C VAL A 165 1.16 -7.41 -7.61
N ASP A 166 1.84 -7.83 -6.55
CA ASP A 166 1.56 -9.09 -5.85
C ASP A 166 0.75 -8.79 -4.58
N ILE A 167 -0.23 -9.65 -4.26
CA ILE A 167 -0.94 -9.64 -2.98
C ILE A 167 -0.35 -10.73 -2.09
N ILE A 168 0.16 -10.33 -0.93
CA ILE A 168 0.78 -11.22 0.05
C ILE A 168 -0.18 -11.37 1.23
N ALA A 169 -0.86 -12.52 1.25
CA ALA A 169 -1.92 -12.77 2.24
C ALA A 169 -1.38 -12.79 3.68
N GLY A 170 -2.00 -12.02 4.58
CA GLY A 170 -1.64 -11.96 6.00
C GLY A 170 -0.22 -11.46 6.32
N ALA A 171 0.40 -10.72 5.39
CA ALA A 171 1.75 -10.17 5.55
C ALA A 171 1.77 -8.84 6.32
N ASN A 172 0.66 -8.10 6.36
CA ASN A 172 0.51 -6.98 7.27
C ASN A 172 0.19 -7.53 8.67
N GLN A 173 1.16 -7.40 9.58
CA GLN A 173 1.06 -7.90 10.97
C GLN A 173 1.17 -6.78 12.00
N ASP A 174 1.05 -5.53 11.57
CA ASP A 174 1.11 -4.40 12.49
C ASP A 174 -0.10 -4.46 13.44
N LEU A 175 0.18 -4.61 14.74
CA LEU A 175 -0.85 -4.67 15.76
C LEU A 175 -1.31 -3.27 16.13
N ILE A 176 -2.28 -2.77 15.37
CA ILE A 176 -2.90 -1.47 15.58
C ILE A 176 -4.22 -1.64 16.32
N ILE A 177 -4.35 -1.00 17.49
CA ILE A 177 -5.62 -0.89 18.20
C ILE A 177 -6.49 0.19 17.52
N THR A 178 -7.71 -0.18 17.19
CA THR A 178 -8.75 0.66 16.59
C THR A 178 -10.02 0.64 17.43
N GLU A 179 -10.98 1.52 17.11
CA GLU A 179 -12.35 1.51 17.70
C GLU A 179 -12.42 1.51 19.24
N LEU A 180 -11.44 2.15 19.91
CA LEU A 180 -11.44 2.26 21.37
C LEU A 180 -12.67 3.04 21.86
N SER A 181 -13.48 2.41 22.70
CA SER A 181 -14.71 2.96 23.26
C SER A 181 -14.84 2.64 24.74
N VAL A 182 -15.56 3.50 25.46
CA VAL A 182 -15.91 3.31 26.86
C VAL A 182 -17.43 3.31 26.98
N ASP A 183 -17.99 2.23 27.51
CA ASP A 183 -19.42 2.12 27.77
C ASP A 183 -19.77 2.90 29.06
N PRO A 184 -20.66 3.90 28.99
CA PRO A 184 -20.98 4.76 30.13
C PRO A 184 -21.82 4.07 31.21
N ASP A 185 -22.50 2.97 30.90
CA ASP A 185 -23.43 2.30 31.81
C ASP A 185 -22.72 1.26 32.67
N ASN A 186 -21.76 0.53 32.09
CA ASN A 186 -21.03 -0.54 32.78
C ASN A 186 -19.52 -0.29 32.93
N ASN A 187 -19.00 0.82 32.39
CA ASN A 187 -17.59 1.21 32.44
C ASN A 187 -16.65 0.22 31.74
N ASN A 188 -17.14 -0.60 30.81
CA ASN A 188 -16.31 -1.46 29.98
C ASN A 188 -15.51 -0.63 28.99
N VAL A 189 -14.25 -1.00 28.79
CA VAL A 189 -13.45 -0.48 27.69
C VAL A 189 -13.41 -1.56 26.61
N THR A 190 -13.82 -1.23 25.39
CA THR A 190 -13.77 -2.14 24.24
C THR A 190 -12.92 -1.54 23.14
N PHE A 191 -12.13 -2.35 22.48
CA PHE A 191 -11.37 -1.96 21.29
C PHE A 191 -11.25 -3.13 20.32
N SER A 192 -10.92 -2.79 19.08
CA SER A 192 -10.64 -3.73 18.00
C SER A 192 -9.16 -3.66 17.64
N PHE A 193 -8.63 -4.69 16.99
CA PHE A 193 -7.29 -4.68 16.41
C PHE A 193 -7.20 -5.65 15.23
N GLN A 194 -6.31 -5.35 14.28
CA GLN A 194 -5.98 -6.27 13.19
C GLN A 194 -5.28 -7.50 13.75
N ALA A 195 -5.78 -8.69 13.40
CA ALA A 195 -5.35 -9.96 13.97
C ALA A 195 -5.30 -11.05 12.92
N LYS A 196 -4.36 -11.99 13.04
CA LYS A 196 -4.34 -13.17 12.19
C LYS A 196 -5.21 -14.26 12.82
N VAL A 197 -6.23 -14.72 12.08
CA VAL A 197 -7.14 -15.76 12.54
C VAL A 197 -6.36 -17.00 13.00
N GLY A 198 -6.70 -17.48 14.20
CA GLY A 198 -6.07 -18.64 14.83
C GLY A 198 -4.82 -18.34 15.66
N LEU A 199 -4.23 -17.14 15.58
CA LEU A 199 -3.16 -16.75 16.51
C LEU A 199 -3.71 -16.39 17.89
N ILE A 200 -2.87 -16.57 18.91
CA ILE A 200 -3.15 -16.23 20.29
C ILE A 200 -2.52 -14.87 20.61
N TYR A 201 -3.30 -13.99 21.21
CA TYR A 201 -2.88 -12.65 21.58
C TYR A 201 -2.94 -12.45 23.09
N ALA A 202 -1.95 -11.71 23.60
CA ALA A 202 -1.96 -11.15 24.93
C ALA A 202 -2.37 -9.68 24.89
N VAL A 203 -3.15 -9.26 25.88
CA VAL A 203 -3.59 -7.88 26.08
C VAL A 203 -3.02 -7.38 27.40
N ASP A 204 -2.29 -6.27 27.35
CA ASP A 204 -1.77 -5.61 28.54
C ASP A 204 -2.43 -4.24 28.75
N ARG A 205 -2.52 -3.86 30.02
CA ARG A 205 -3.01 -2.56 30.47
C ARG A 205 -1.99 -1.87 31.35
N SER A 206 -1.82 -0.56 31.18
CA SER A 206 -1.02 0.28 32.06
C SER A 206 -1.79 1.54 32.44
N THR A 207 -1.44 2.16 33.57
CA THR A 207 -1.93 3.50 33.95
C THR A 207 -0.86 4.58 33.82
N THR A 208 0.39 4.21 33.52
CA THR A 208 1.54 5.14 33.53
C THR A 208 2.54 4.93 32.39
N LEU A 209 2.36 3.90 31.55
CA LEU A 209 3.32 3.43 30.54
C LEU A 209 4.67 2.97 31.09
N ARG A 210 4.79 2.82 32.42
CA ARG A 210 6.00 2.29 33.06
C ARG A 210 6.17 0.79 32.81
N SER A 211 7.39 0.31 33.01
CA SER A 211 7.75 -1.11 32.88
C SER A 211 6.91 -2.01 33.79
N SER A 212 6.79 -3.28 33.39
CA SER A 212 6.14 -4.30 34.23
C SER A 212 6.83 -4.41 35.60
N GLY A 213 6.04 -4.65 36.65
CA GLY A 213 6.50 -4.70 38.04
C GLY A 213 6.62 -3.34 38.74
N GLU A 214 6.57 -2.22 38.02
CA GLU A 214 6.48 -0.89 38.62
C GLU A 214 5.04 -0.53 38.99
N PRO A 215 4.81 0.28 40.04
CA PRO A 215 3.49 0.78 40.36
C PRO A 215 2.84 1.48 39.16
N GLY A 216 1.72 0.93 38.68
CA GLY A 216 0.99 1.44 37.51
C GLY A 216 1.62 1.09 36.15
N GLY A 217 2.65 0.24 36.12
CA GLY A 217 3.26 -0.27 34.89
C GLY A 217 2.35 -1.23 34.12
N TRP A 218 2.91 -1.89 33.11
CA TRP A 218 2.18 -2.88 32.30
C TRP A 218 1.77 -4.10 33.12
N LEU A 219 0.48 -4.43 33.07
CA LEU A 219 -0.13 -5.62 33.62
C LEU A 219 -0.80 -6.39 32.47
N GLU A 220 -0.44 -7.65 32.30
CA GLU A 220 -1.15 -8.55 31.41
C GLU A 220 -2.54 -8.85 31.99
N ILE A 221 -3.58 -8.59 31.21
CA ILE A 221 -4.99 -8.78 31.61
C ILE A 221 -5.66 -9.92 30.83
N ASN A 222 -5.03 -10.38 29.74
CA ASN A 222 -5.40 -11.57 29.00
C ASN A 222 -4.15 -12.11 28.28
N ASP A 223 -3.97 -13.42 28.23
CA ASP A 223 -2.83 -14.12 27.62
C ASP A 223 -3.26 -15.17 26.58
N SER A 224 -4.56 -15.31 26.33
CA SER A 224 -5.15 -16.48 25.66
C SER A 224 -6.27 -16.10 24.68
N LEU A 225 -6.28 -14.86 24.17
CA LEU A 225 -7.26 -14.39 23.20
C LEU A 225 -6.96 -14.98 21.82
N VAL A 226 -7.69 -16.03 21.44
CA VAL A 226 -7.59 -16.64 20.09
C VAL A 226 -8.38 -15.80 19.09
N ALA A 227 -7.71 -15.23 18.10
CA ALA A 227 -8.35 -14.42 17.07
C ALA A 227 -9.30 -15.27 16.19
N GLN A 228 -10.57 -14.86 16.11
CA GLN A 228 -11.61 -15.54 15.32
C GLN A 228 -11.88 -14.86 13.97
N SER A 229 -11.36 -13.64 13.79
CA SER A 229 -11.54 -12.79 12.61
C SER A 229 -10.29 -11.94 12.39
N GLU A 230 -10.18 -11.36 11.19
CA GLU A 230 -9.07 -10.47 10.84
C GLU A 230 -9.10 -9.14 11.58
N ILE A 231 -10.27 -8.76 12.09
CA ILE A 231 -10.45 -7.69 13.06
C ILE A 231 -10.98 -8.35 14.32
N GLN A 232 -10.15 -8.42 15.37
CA GLN A 232 -10.51 -9.03 16.65
C GLN A 232 -10.86 -7.93 17.65
N SER A 233 -11.98 -8.09 18.37
CA SER A 233 -12.35 -7.18 19.47
C SER A 233 -12.00 -7.78 20.83
N PHE A 234 -11.65 -6.92 21.78
CA PHE A 234 -11.45 -7.26 23.18
C PHE A 234 -12.19 -6.27 24.09
N THR A 235 -12.76 -6.78 25.19
CA THR A 235 -13.44 -5.98 26.21
C THR A 235 -12.75 -6.17 27.56
N ASP A 236 -12.37 -5.07 28.20
CA ASP A 236 -11.86 -4.99 29.56
C ASP A 236 -12.99 -4.55 30.51
N PRO A 237 -13.64 -5.49 31.23
CA PRO A 237 -14.88 -5.19 31.92
C PRO A 237 -14.68 -4.29 33.13
N GLY A 238 -15.49 -3.23 33.23
CA GLY A 238 -15.50 -2.30 34.36
C GLY A 238 -14.22 -1.48 34.54
N ALA A 239 -13.27 -1.53 33.59
CA ALA A 239 -11.97 -0.87 33.72
C ALA A 239 -12.10 0.63 34.01
N ALA A 240 -13.04 1.30 33.35
CA ALA A 240 -13.22 2.75 33.48
C ALA A 240 -13.89 3.19 34.79
N ALA A 241 -14.32 2.28 35.68
CA ALA A 241 -15.09 2.62 36.88
C ALA A 241 -14.37 3.57 37.85
N GLY A 242 -13.04 3.61 37.81
CA GLY A 242 -12.21 4.49 38.65
C GLY A 242 -11.83 5.83 38.02
N ASN A 243 -12.26 6.14 36.80
CA ASN A 243 -11.79 7.30 36.00
C ASN A 243 -10.25 7.37 35.85
N ALA A 244 -9.57 6.23 35.95
CA ALA A 244 -8.13 6.16 35.73
C ALA A 244 -7.82 6.27 34.23
N LYS A 245 -6.68 6.88 33.90
CA LYS A 245 -6.14 6.82 32.55
C LYS A 245 -5.61 5.41 32.29
N PHE A 246 -6.05 4.79 31.21
CA PHE A 246 -5.54 3.49 30.78
C PHE A 246 -4.86 3.58 29.42
N PHE A 247 -3.82 2.79 29.28
CA PHE A 247 -3.11 2.52 28.04
C PHE A 247 -3.20 1.03 27.78
N TYR A 248 -3.46 0.66 26.54
CA TYR A 248 -3.55 -0.73 26.10
C TYR A 248 -2.44 -1.00 25.10
N ARG A 249 -1.95 -2.24 25.10
CA ARG A 249 -1.18 -2.79 23.98
C ARG A 249 -1.61 -4.23 23.75
N VAL A 250 -1.55 -4.65 22.50
CA VAL A 250 -1.74 -6.03 22.08
C VAL A 250 -0.40 -6.57 21.63
N ARG A 251 -0.13 -7.83 21.96
CA ARG A 251 1.05 -8.57 21.52
C ARG A 251 0.62 -9.95 21.05
N VAL A 252 1.34 -10.55 20.12
CA VAL A 252 1.25 -12.00 19.91
C VAL A 252 1.74 -12.66 21.21
N ALA A 253 0.96 -13.61 21.75
CA ALA A 253 1.39 -14.35 22.93
C ALA A 253 2.62 -15.21 22.56
N GLU A 254 3.66 -15.17 23.38
CA GLU A 254 4.79 -16.09 23.22
C GLU A 254 4.29 -17.52 23.55
N GLU A 255 4.66 -18.51 22.71
CA GLU A 255 4.40 -19.93 22.98
C GLU A 255 5.09 -20.43 24.26
#